data_AF-A0A1Y4L0P3-F1
#
_entry.id   AF-A0A1Y4L0P3-F1
#
_cell.length_a   1.000
_cell.length_b   1.000
_cell.length_c   1.000
_cell.angle_alpha   90.00
_cell.angle_beta   90.00
_cell.angle_gamma   90.00
#
_symmetry.space_group_name_H-M   'P 1'
#
loop_
_entity.id
_entity.type
_entity.pdbx_description
1 polymer ?
#
loop_
_entity_poly.entity_id
_entity_poly.type
_entity_poly.pdbx_seq_one_letter_code
_entity_poly.pdbx_strand_id
1 'polypeptide(L)'
;MKKSTIVLIVAAVVCLGLSAFSLKASVSRTDKAIAAIGEVTYTDKCKEKIDRAVEYYNALDPNFNLKDKIENKKEFDTAKIEYARLAIKAASVADARKTAEGYSSDDVKKYVTEARAVVDSYLTPDQYALVENYADLTALESEYTSTGGSGGGDSEEVSIPMC
;
A
#
# COMPACT_ATOMS: atom_id res chain seq x y z
N MET A 1 20.61 -46.92 -24.83
CA MET A 1 19.74 -46.37 -23.76
C MET A 1 20.50 -45.56 -22.70
N LYS A 2 21.66 -46.01 -22.17
CA LYS A 2 22.43 -45.30 -21.11
C LYS A 2 22.77 -43.82 -21.38
N LYS A 3 23.17 -43.46 -22.61
CA LYS A 3 23.53 -42.06 -22.96
C LYS A 3 22.34 -41.10 -22.90
N SER A 4 21.14 -41.56 -23.26
CA SER A 4 19.92 -40.74 -23.26
C SER A 4 19.43 -40.45 -21.84
N THR A 5 19.57 -41.42 -20.93
CA THR A 5 19.22 -41.26 -19.51
C THR A 5 20.15 -40.27 -18.80
N ILE A 6 21.44 -40.29 -19.12
CA ILE A 6 22.42 -39.34 -18.55
C ILE A 6 22.10 -37.90 -18.99
N VAL A 7 21.75 -37.68 -20.26
CA VAL A 7 21.37 -36.35 -20.76
C VAL A 7 20.11 -35.83 -20.06
N LEU A 8 19.11 -36.69 -19.84
CA LEU A 8 17.90 -36.31 -19.11
C LEU A 8 18.18 -35.98 -17.63
N ILE A 9 19.05 -36.73 -16.96
CA ILE A 9 19.46 -36.45 -15.58
C ILE A 9 20.23 -35.13 -15.51
N VAL A 10 21.17 -34.89 -16.42
CA VAL A 10 21.94 -33.63 -16.47
C VAL A 10 21.01 -32.44 -16.73
N ALA A 11 20.07 -32.57 -17.67
CA ALA A 11 19.07 -31.54 -17.94
C ALA A 11 18.18 -31.27 -16.72
N ALA A 12 17.72 -32.31 -16.01
CA ALA A 12 16.92 -32.18 -14.80
C ALA A 12 17.71 -31.49 -13.67
N VAL A 13 18.98 -31.85 -13.45
CA VAL A 13 19.83 -31.23 -12.44
C VAL A 13 20.10 -29.75 -12.76
N VAL A 14 20.33 -29.41 -14.02
CA VAL A 14 20.50 -28.01 -14.46
C VAL A 14 19.20 -27.22 -14.25
N CYS A 15 18.05 -27.76 -14.65
CA CYS A 15 16.75 -27.12 -14.47
C CYS A 15 16.41 -26.90 -12.98
N LEU A 16 16.65 -27.89 -12.12
CA LEU A 16 16.42 -27.78 -10.67
C LEU A 16 17.40 -26.82 -9.99
N GLY A 17 18.66 -26.77 -10.46
CA GLY A 17 19.66 -25.84 -9.96
C GLY A 17 19.31 -24.38 -10.29
N LEU A 18 18.88 -24.09 -11.51
CA LEU A 18 18.48 -22.74 -11.93
C LEU A 18 17.23 -22.23 -11.21
N SER A 19 16.24 -23.10 -10.98
CA SER A 19 15.03 -22.71 -10.24
C SER A 19 15.34 -22.37 -8.79
N ALA A 20 16.13 -23.19 -8.09
CA ALA A 20 16.55 -22.91 -6.71
C ALA A 20 17.38 -21.62 -6.58
N PHE A 21 18.28 -21.35 -7.53
CA PHE A 21 19.06 -20.11 -7.56
C PHE A 21 18.18 -18.87 -7.76
N SER A 22 17.18 -18.95 -8.64
CA SER A 22 16.26 -17.85 -8.93
C SER A 22 15.39 -17.48 -7.73
N LEU A 23 14.93 -18.49 -6.97
CA LEU A 23 14.15 -18.28 -5.75
C LEU A 23 14.99 -17.62 -4.64
N LYS A 24 16.26 -18.00 -4.49
CA LYS A 24 17.16 -17.35 -3.52
C LYS A 24 17.49 -15.91 -3.91
N ALA A 25 17.66 -15.66 -5.22
CA ALA A 25 17.90 -14.33 -5.74
C ALA A 25 16.70 -13.39 -5.54
N SER A 26 15.47 -13.87 -5.71
CA SER A 26 14.26 -13.07 -5.50
C SER A 26 14.09 -12.67 -4.02
N VAL A 27 14.25 -13.60 -3.09
CA VAL A 27 14.26 -13.33 -1.63
C VAL A 27 15.32 -12.27 -1.29
N SER A 28 16.58 -12.48 -1.72
CA SER A 28 17.67 -11.54 -1.45
C SER A 28 17.42 -10.15 -2.02
N ARG A 29 16.79 -10.05 -3.21
CA ARG A 29 16.42 -8.77 -3.82
C ARG A 29 15.35 -8.06 -3.00
N THR A 30 14.35 -8.80 -2.50
CA THR A 30 13.29 -8.25 -1.65
C THR A 30 13.86 -7.77 -0.31
N ASP A 31 14.70 -8.55 0.36
CA ASP A 31 15.35 -8.12 1.62
C ASP A 31 16.20 -6.86 1.44
N LYS A 32 16.93 -6.75 0.32
CA LYS A 32 17.69 -5.54 -0.01
C LYS A 32 16.80 -4.33 -0.24
N ALA A 33 15.65 -4.51 -0.90
CA ALA A 33 14.70 -3.42 -1.12
C ALA A 33 14.07 -2.95 0.20
N ILE A 34 13.72 -3.88 1.09
CA ILE A 34 13.23 -3.57 2.44
C ILE A 34 14.29 -2.80 3.22
N ALA A 35 15.53 -3.30 3.26
CA ALA A 35 16.62 -2.61 3.96
C ALA A 35 16.91 -1.21 3.38
N ALA A 36 16.70 -1.02 2.07
CA ALA A 36 16.90 0.27 1.42
C ALA A 36 15.84 1.32 1.79
N ILE A 37 14.71 0.94 2.38
CA ILE A 37 13.72 1.88 2.93
C ILE A 37 14.45 2.79 3.94
N GLY A 38 15.09 2.18 4.93
CA GLY A 38 15.81 2.88 5.99
C GLY A 38 14.86 3.63 6.92
N GLU A 39 15.23 4.84 7.31
CA GLU A 39 14.37 5.72 8.10
C GLU A 39 13.13 6.14 7.30
N VAL A 40 11.96 5.95 7.91
CA VAL A 40 10.68 6.24 7.26
C VAL A 40 10.34 7.72 7.44
N THR A 41 10.15 8.40 6.31
CA THR A 41 9.76 9.81 6.26
C THR A 41 8.60 9.98 5.29
N TYR A 42 7.70 10.95 5.51
CA TYR A 42 6.60 11.21 4.56
C TYR A 42 7.12 12.04 3.39
N THR A 43 7.77 11.36 2.45
CA THR A 43 8.35 11.92 1.24
C THR A 43 8.18 10.96 0.07
N ASP A 44 8.09 11.49 -1.15
CA ASP A 44 7.95 10.69 -2.38
C ASP A 44 9.09 9.66 -2.51
N LYS A 45 10.32 10.04 -2.16
CA LYS A 45 11.48 9.14 -2.19
C LYS A 45 11.35 7.96 -1.22
N CYS A 46 10.79 8.19 -0.03
CA CYS A 46 10.52 7.10 0.90
C CYS A 46 9.39 6.21 0.39
N LYS A 47 8.34 6.83 -0.17
CA LYS A 47 7.23 6.11 -0.81
C LYS A 47 7.71 5.17 -1.90
N GLU A 48 8.53 5.66 -2.83
CA GLU A 48 9.09 4.87 -3.94
C GLU A 48 9.87 3.64 -3.46
N LYS A 49 10.60 3.76 -2.33
CA LYS A 49 11.33 2.64 -1.75
C LYS A 49 10.37 1.60 -1.16
N ILE A 50 9.31 2.05 -0.46
CA ILE A 50 8.27 1.16 0.07
C ILE A 50 7.52 0.48 -1.09
N ASP A 51 7.12 1.23 -2.12
CA ASP A 51 6.46 0.70 -3.32
C ASP A 51 7.31 -0.38 -4.00
N ARG A 52 8.62 -0.15 -4.16
CA ARG A 52 9.54 -1.15 -4.73
C ARG A 52 9.64 -2.40 -3.86
N ALA A 53 9.68 -2.25 -2.54
CA ALA A 53 9.69 -3.38 -1.63
C ALA A 53 8.38 -4.17 -1.69
N VAL A 54 7.22 -3.49 -1.78
CA VAL A 54 5.90 -4.09 -1.97
C VAL A 54 5.85 -4.86 -3.30
N GLU A 55 6.31 -4.25 -4.39
CA GLU A 55 6.36 -4.88 -5.71
C GLU A 55 7.18 -6.19 -5.67
N TYR A 56 8.40 -6.14 -5.14
CA TYR A 56 9.25 -7.32 -5.05
C TYR A 56 8.70 -8.39 -4.12
N TYR A 57 8.08 -8.00 -3.00
CA TYR A 57 7.45 -8.92 -2.07
C TYR A 57 6.22 -9.60 -2.68
N ASN A 58 5.41 -8.88 -3.45
CA ASN A 58 4.24 -9.41 -4.13
C ASN A 58 4.60 -10.28 -5.35
N ALA A 59 5.74 -10.02 -5.98
CA ALA A 59 6.28 -10.83 -7.07
C ALA A 59 6.94 -12.15 -6.59
N LEU A 60 7.02 -12.41 -5.28
CA LEU A 60 7.52 -13.68 -4.76
C LEU A 60 6.56 -14.82 -5.11
N ASP A 61 7.09 -15.88 -5.70
CA ASP A 61 6.29 -17.03 -6.13
C ASP A 61 5.58 -17.69 -4.94
N PRO A 62 4.24 -17.71 -4.91
CA PRO A 62 3.47 -18.25 -3.78
C PRO A 62 3.63 -19.77 -3.62
N ASN A 63 4.05 -20.50 -4.66
CA ASN A 63 4.19 -21.97 -4.61
C ASN A 63 5.38 -22.42 -3.75
N PHE A 64 6.28 -21.51 -3.38
CA PHE A 64 7.52 -21.83 -2.68
C PHE A 64 7.63 -21.21 -1.27
N ASN A 65 6.53 -20.63 -0.76
CA ASN A 65 6.45 -19.99 0.57
C ASN A 65 7.62 -19.02 0.82
N LEU A 66 8.03 -18.26 -0.20
CA LEU A 66 9.22 -17.41 -0.12
C LEU A 66 9.03 -16.22 0.81
N LYS A 67 7.78 -15.78 1.03
CA LYS A 67 7.44 -14.69 1.96
C LYS A 67 7.88 -15.00 3.39
N ASP A 68 7.86 -16.28 3.80
CA ASP A 68 8.31 -16.73 5.12
C ASP A 68 9.84 -16.73 5.27
N LYS A 69 10.57 -16.60 4.15
CA LYS A 69 12.03 -16.55 4.10
C LYS A 69 12.58 -15.13 4.08
N ILE A 70 11.71 -14.13 4.08
CA ILE A 70 12.10 -12.72 4.17
C ILE A 70 12.50 -12.43 5.61
N GLU A 71 13.79 -12.17 5.82
CA GLU A 71 14.35 -11.94 7.15
C GLU A 71 13.81 -10.63 7.75
N ASN A 72 13.72 -9.59 6.93
CA ASN A 72 13.33 -8.24 7.37
C ASN A 72 11.81 -8.00 7.31
N LYS A 73 10.98 -9.05 7.45
CA LYS A 73 9.52 -8.92 7.30
C LYS A 73 8.91 -7.98 8.33
N LYS A 74 9.41 -8.02 9.58
CA LYS A 74 8.91 -7.17 10.66
C LYS A 74 9.21 -5.71 10.38
N GLU A 75 10.43 -5.41 9.96
CA GLU A 75 10.90 -4.08 9.57
C GLU A 75 10.05 -3.55 8.40
N PHE A 76 9.70 -4.42 7.44
CA PHE A 76 8.83 -4.04 6.33
C PHE A 76 7.40 -3.70 6.79
N ASP A 77 6.80 -4.53 7.65
CA ASP A 77 5.47 -4.25 8.20
C ASP A 77 5.48 -2.97 9.05
N THR A 78 6.51 -2.76 9.89
CA THR A 78 6.71 -1.51 10.64
C THR A 78 6.86 -0.32 9.72
N ALA A 79 7.60 -0.42 8.62
CA ALA A 79 7.80 0.69 7.70
C ALA A 79 6.50 1.13 7.01
N LYS A 80 5.66 0.18 6.59
CA LYS A 80 4.35 0.45 6.00
C LYS A 80 3.41 1.12 7.02
N ILE A 81 3.38 0.62 8.25
CA ILE A 81 2.57 1.18 9.34
C ILE A 81 3.04 2.61 9.67
N GLU A 82 4.34 2.84 9.79
CA GLU A 82 4.90 4.15 10.08
C GLU A 82 4.63 5.15 8.95
N TYR A 83 4.76 4.72 7.69
CA TYR A 83 4.46 5.60 6.55
C TYR A 83 2.97 5.99 6.52
N ALA A 84 2.06 5.04 6.82
CA ALA A 84 0.64 5.34 6.97
C ALA A 84 0.38 6.31 8.13
N ARG A 85 1.01 6.09 9.29
CA ARG A 85 0.94 7.01 10.44
C ARG A 85 1.36 8.43 10.08
N LEU A 86 2.46 8.58 9.34
CA LEU A 86 2.94 9.90 8.92
C LEU A 86 2.01 10.57 7.89
N ALA A 87 1.40 9.78 6.99
CA ALA A 87 0.39 10.30 6.06
C ALA A 87 -0.84 10.84 6.79
N ILE A 88 -1.34 10.09 7.79
CA ILE A 88 -2.45 10.54 8.64
C ILE A 88 -2.07 11.80 9.42
N LYS A 89 -0.86 11.82 10.00
CA LYS A 89 -0.35 13.01 10.69
C LYS A 89 -0.29 14.23 9.76
N ALA A 90 0.09 14.06 8.49
CA ALA A 90 0.09 15.15 7.52
C ALA A 90 -1.33 15.68 7.27
N ALA A 91 -2.34 14.81 7.20
CA ALA A 91 -3.74 15.21 7.10
C ALA A 91 -4.21 15.99 8.33
N SER A 92 -3.92 15.52 9.55
CA SER A 92 -4.26 16.24 10.79
C SER A 92 -3.56 17.60 10.89
N VAL A 93 -2.31 17.70 10.41
CA VAL A 93 -1.59 18.99 10.34
C VAL A 93 -2.23 19.94 9.32
N ALA A 94 -2.65 19.43 8.16
CA ALA A 94 -3.35 20.24 7.16
C ALA A 94 -4.66 20.81 7.72
N ASP A 95 -5.42 19.98 8.45
CA ASP A 95 -6.64 20.41 9.15
C ASP A 95 -6.35 21.49 10.20
N ALA A 96 -5.34 21.31 11.06
CA ALA A 96 -4.96 22.34 12.02
C ALA A 96 -4.56 23.66 11.33
N ARG A 97 -3.86 23.60 10.19
CA ARG A 97 -3.46 24.77 9.40
C ARG A 97 -4.63 25.48 8.72
N LYS A 98 -5.76 24.82 8.47
CA LYS A 98 -6.97 25.49 7.98
C LYS A 98 -7.41 26.58 8.96
N THR A 99 -7.33 26.29 10.26
CA THR A 99 -7.72 27.24 11.31
C THR A 99 -6.68 28.33 11.57
N ALA A 100 -5.38 28.01 11.39
CA ALA A 100 -4.28 28.91 11.76
C ALA A 100 -3.65 29.70 10.58
N GLU A 101 -3.60 29.11 9.39
CA GLU A 101 -2.84 29.57 8.23
C GLU A 101 -3.71 29.76 6.97
N GLY A 102 -5.03 29.53 7.06
CA GLY A 102 -5.97 29.76 5.97
C GLY A 102 -5.93 28.70 4.85
N TYR A 103 -5.45 27.48 5.14
CA TYR A 103 -5.57 26.33 4.23
C TYR A 103 -7.04 26.12 3.83
N SER A 104 -7.30 25.73 2.58
CA SER A 104 -8.66 25.45 2.14
C SER A 104 -9.12 24.06 2.58
N SER A 105 -10.44 23.85 2.67
CA SER A 105 -10.99 22.49 2.88
C SER A 105 -10.58 21.52 1.78
N ASP A 106 -10.33 21.99 0.55
CA ASP A 106 -9.90 21.14 -0.56
C ASP A 106 -8.44 20.69 -0.39
N ASP A 107 -7.58 21.54 0.18
CA ASP A 107 -6.22 21.15 0.55
C ASP A 107 -6.24 20.04 1.61
N VAL A 108 -7.08 20.16 2.64
CA VAL A 108 -7.23 19.12 3.67
C VAL A 108 -7.75 17.82 3.05
N LYS A 109 -8.79 17.90 2.21
CA LYS A 109 -9.35 16.73 1.49
C LYS A 109 -8.29 15.95 0.70
N LYS A 110 -7.34 16.66 0.07
CA LYS A 110 -6.24 16.03 -0.65
C LYS A 110 -5.39 15.16 0.28
N TYR A 111 -4.94 15.69 1.42
CA TYR A 111 -4.14 14.93 2.39
C TYR A 111 -4.93 13.76 3.00
N VAL A 112 -6.22 13.95 3.30
CA VAL A 112 -7.08 12.89 3.83
C VAL A 112 -7.23 11.74 2.81
N THR A 113 -7.45 12.08 1.54
CA THR A 113 -7.56 11.09 0.45
C THR A 113 -6.25 10.34 0.24
N GLU A 114 -5.11 11.05 0.27
CA GLU A 114 -3.79 10.44 0.17
C GLU A 114 -3.50 9.50 1.36
N ALA A 115 -3.81 9.92 2.58
CA ALA A 115 -3.63 9.09 3.78
C ALA A 115 -4.46 7.79 3.71
N ARG A 116 -5.72 7.86 3.28
CA ARG A 116 -6.56 6.69 3.04
C ARG A 116 -5.96 5.78 1.97
N ALA A 117 -5.55 6.34 0.83
CA ALA A 117 -4.93 5.57 -0.24
C ALA A 117 -3.66 4.84 0.22
N VAL A 118 -2.84 5.48 1.08
CA VAL A 118 -1.65 4.87 1.68
C VAL A 118 -2.02 3.70 2.58
N VAL A 119 -3.00 3.88 3.48
CA VAL A 119 -3.50 2.80 4.35
C VAL A 119 -3.95 1.61 3.52
N ASP A 120 -4.85 1.83 2.56
CA ASP A 120 -5.45 0.75 1.77
C ASP A 120 -4.43 0.06 0.84
N SER A 121 -3.39 0.78 0.40
CA SER A 121 -2.36 0.22 -0.48
C SER A 121 -1.35 -0.67 0.26
N TYR A 122 -1.05 -0.37 1.52
CA TYR A 122 0.06 -1.00 2.23
C TYR A 122 -0.35 -1.91 3.38
N LEU A 123 -1.54 -1.70 3.95
CA LEU A 123 -1.98 -2.36 5.17
C LEU A 123 -3.17 -3.26 4.91
N THR A 124 -3.26 -4.34 5.69
CA THR A 124 -4.49 -5.13 5.78
C THR A 124 -5.41 -4.55 6.87
N PRO A 125 -6.72 -4.87 6.87
CA PRO A 125 -7.65 -4.40 7.90
C PRO A 125 -7.18 -4.70 9.34
N ASP A 126 -6.57 -5.86 9.55
CA ASP A 126 -6.02 -6.26 10.86
C ASP A 126 -4.86 -5.36 11.31
N GLN A 127 -4.15 -4.73 10.36
CA GLN A 127 -3.04 -3.81 10.64
C GLN A 127 -3.50 -2.39 10.92
N TYR A 128 -4.75 -2.02 10.60
CA TYR A 128 -5.24 -0.65 10.83
C TYR A 128 -5.18 -0.28 12.31
N ALA A 129 -5.48 -1.24 13.19
CA ALA A 129 -5.40 -1.07 14.65
C ALA A 129 -3.96 -0.84 15.18
N LEU A 130 -2.94 -1.09 14.36
CA LEU A 130 -1.53 -0.88 14.72
C LEU A 130 -1.04 0.52 14.33
N VAL A 131 -1.80 1.27 13.52
CA VAL A 131 -1.46 2.63 13.11
C VAL A 131 -1.87 3.59 14.21
N GLU A 132 -0.89 4.24 14.84
CA GLU A 132 -1.17 5.32 15.77
C GLU A 132 -2.01 6.41 15.07
N ASN A 133 -3.05 6.89 15.73
CA ASN A 133 -3.96 7.93 15.23
C ASN A 133 -4.82 7.52 14.02
N TYR A 134 -5.03 6.22 13.77
CA TYR A 134 -5.98 5.77 12.73
C TYR A 134 -7.40 6.34 12.89
N ALA A 135 -7.82 6.56 14.15
CA ALA A 135 -9.11 7.19 14.46
C ALA A 135 -9.22 8.62 13.89
N ASP A 136 -8.13 9.38 13.86
CA ASP A 136 -8.11 10.75 13.33
C ASP A 136 -8.41 10.74 11.83
N LEU A 137 -7.87 9.76 11.09
CA LEU A 137 -8.18 9.61 9.67
C LEU A 137 -9.69 9.41 9.44
N THR A 138 -10.33 8.57 10.25
CA THR A 138 -11.78 8.30 10.14
C THR A 138 -12.62 9.53 10.47
N ALA A 139 -12.19 10.31 11.47
CA ALA A 139 -12.85 11.57 11.83
C ALA A 139 -12.72 12.61 10.71
N LEU A 140 -11.50 12.80 10.18
CA LEU A 140 -11.25 13.71 9.07
C LEU A 140 -12.01 13.29 7.80
N GLU A 141 -12.11 12.00 7.51
CA GLU A 141 -12.92 11.53 6.39
C GLU A 141 -14.39 11.88 6.58
N SER A 142 -14.94 11.68 7.77
CA SER A 142 -16.34 12.03 8.04
C SER A 142 -16.61 13.53 7.83
N GLU A 143 -15.65 14.39 8.20
CA GLU A 143 -15.73 15.84 8.03
C GLU A 143 -15.54 16.28 6.57
N TYR A 144 -14.57 15.69 5.87
CA TYR A 144 -14.08 16.20 4.59
C TYR A 144 -14.50 15.37 3.37
N THR A 145 -14.99 14.14 3.53
CA THR A 145 -15.55 13.33 2.42
C THR A 145 -17.07 13.45 2.32
N SER A 146 -17.73 14.04 3.33
CA SER A 146 -19.17 14.34 3.30
C SER A 146 -19.47 15.69 2.64
N THR A 147 -19.24 15.79 1.32
CA THR A 147 -20.02 16.68 0.43
C THR A 147 -19.73 16.37 -1.03
N GLY A 148 -20.50 15.42 -1.55
CA GLY A 148 -20.66 15.11 -2.96
C GLY A 148 -22.05 14.51 -3.21
N GLY A 149 -23.06 14.97 -2.47
CA GLY A 149 -24.45 14.77 -2.83
C GLY A 149 -24.67 15.44 -4.19
N SER A 150 -24.84 14.63 -5.22
CA SER A 150 -25.39 15.04 -6.50
C SER A 150 -26.81 15.56 -6.26
N GLY A 151 -26.95 16.86 -6.02
CA GLY A 151 -28.23 17.54 -5.99
C GLY A 151 -28.66 17.92 -7.40
N GLY A 152 -29.74 17.28 -7.90
CA GLY A 152 -30.55 17.74 -9.02
C GLY A 152 -31.01 16.60 -9.95
N GLY A 153 -32.25 16.11 -9.92
CA GLY A 153 -33.38 16.48 -9.08
C GLY A 153 -34.51 15.47 -9.26
N ASP A 154 -35.24 15.22 -8.17
CA ASP A 154 -36.60 14.71 -8.26
C ASP A 154 -37.49 15.89 -8.64
N SER A 155 -38.09 15.84 -9.83
CA SER A 155 -39.35 16.53 -10.08
C SER A 155 -40.34 15.46 -10.51
N GLU A 156 -41.20 15.10 -9.57
CA GLU A 156 -42.39 14.30 -9.79
C GLU A 156 -43.19 14.84 -10.99
N GLU A 157 -43.69 13.93 -11.82
CA GLU A 157 -44.70 14.26 -12.82
C GLU A 157 -45.98 14.76 -12.11
N VAL A 158 -46.20 16.07 -12.13
CA VAL A 158 -47.51 16.65 -11.86
C VAL A 158 -48.26 16.72 -13.19
N SER A 159 -49.08 15.70 -13.46
CA SER A 159 -50.09 15.72 -14.51
C SER A 159 -51.12 16.81 -14.24
N ILE A 160 -51.23 17.79 -15.14
CA ILE A 160 -52.32 18.78 -15.15
C ILE A 160 -53.35 18.34 -16.20
N PRO A 161 -54.64 18.20 -15.86
CA PRO A 161 -55.68 17.91 -16.85
C PRO A 161 -55.97 19.15 -17.70
N MET A 162 -56.00 18.97 -19.03
CA MET A 162 -56.48 20.00 -19.96
C MET A 162 -58.01 20.10 -19.90
N CYS A 163 -58.52 21.30 -19.66
CA CYS A 163 -59.88 21.71 -19.96
C CYS A 163 -59.94 22.36 -21.35
#